data_AF-A0A3S4FJG8-F1
#
_entry.id   AF-A0A3S4FJG8-F1
#
_cell.length_a   1.000
_cell.length_b   1.000
_cell.length_c   1.000
_cell.angle_alpha   90.00
_cell.angle_beta   90.00
_cell.angle_gamma   90.00
#
_symmetry.space_group_name_H-M   'P 1'
#
loop_
_entity.id
_entity.type
_entity.pdbx_description
1 polymer ?
#
loop_
_entity_poly.entity_id
_entity_poly.type
_entity_poly.pdbx_seq_one_letter_code
_entity_poly.pdbx_strand_id
1 'polypeptide(L)' 'MTGSIEEGETALQAAVREVKEEVTIDVAAEQLTLIDCQRTVEFEIFSHLRHRYAPASCTIQNSGSALRYRMSGR' A
#
# COMPACT_ATOMS: atom_id res chain seq x y z
N MET A 1 -7.75 2.53 3.35
CA MET A 1 -6.56 3.26 2.84
C MET A 1 -6.11 2.61 1.56
N THR A 2 -5.74 3.40 0.54
CA THR A 2 -5.16 2.91 -0.72
C THR A 2 -3.81 3.58 -0.92
N GLY A 3 -2.77 2.83 -1.28
CA GLY A 3 -1.42 3.38 -1.43
C GLY A 3 -0.41 2.33 -1.87
N SER A 4 0.73 2.77 -2.39
CA SER A 4 1.87 1.88 -2.64
C SER A 4 2.60 1.56 -1.35
N ILE A 5 3.28 0.42 -1.32
CA ILE A 5 4.22 0.09 -0.26
C ILE A 5 5.60 0.43 -0.81
N GLU A 6 6.29 1.37 -0.18
CA GLU A 6 7.61 1.80 -0.62
C GLU A 6 8.69 0.76 -0.30
N GLU A 7 9.87 0.87 -0.92
CA GLU A 7 10.96 -0.07 -0.69
C GLU A 7 11.42 -0.03 0.78
N GLY A 8 11.48 -1.21 1.42
CA GLY A 8 11.83 -1.34 2.83
C GLY A 8 10.69 -1.04 3.81
N GLU A 9 9.50 -0.70 3.32
CA GLU A 9 8.32 -0.43 4.13
C GLU A 9 7.46 -1.70 4.35
N THR A 10 6.85 -1.82 5.53
CA THR A 10 5.82 -2.83 5.80
C THR A 10 4.44 -2.30 5.40
N ALA A 11 3.52 -3.24 5.15
CA ALA A 11 2.09 -2.99 5.00
C ALA A 11 1.50 -1.95 5.97
N LEU A 12 1.82 -2.13 7.26
CA LEU A 12 1.30 -1.31 8.34
C LEU A 12 1.91 0.10 8.33
N GLN A 13 3.22 0.19 8.06
CA GLN A 13 3.91 1.48 7.95
C GLN A 13 3.35 2.29 6.78
N ALA A 14 3.16 1.65 5.62
CA ALA A 14 2.54 2.28 4.47
C ALA A 14 1.12 2.77 4.81
N ALA A 15 0.31 1.95 5.47
CA ALA A 15 -1.03 2.36 5.87
C ALA A 15 -1.04 3.57 6.82
N VAL A 16 -0.11 3.64 7.78
CA VAL A 16 0.02 4.81 8.69
C VAL A 16 0.47 6.05 7.92
N ARG A 17 1.46 5.92 7.03
CA ARG A 17 1.94 7.02 6.19
C ARG A 17 0.83 7.56 5.29
N GLU A 18 0.15 6.68 4.57
CA GLU A 18 -0.94 7.05 3.67
C GLU A 18 -2.07 7.74 4.42
N VAL A 19 -2.49 7.23 5.59
CA VAL A 19 -3.51 7.90 6.43
C VAL A 19 -3.06 9.31 6.81
N LYS A 20 -1.78 9.50 7.14
CA LYS A 20 -1.24 10.82 7.46
C LYS A 20 -1.21 11.74 6.23
N GLU A 21 -0.83 11.23 5.07
CA GLU A 21 -0.68 12.02 3.83
C GLU A 21 -2.03 12.39 3.20
N GLU A 22 -2.99 11.46 3.13
CA GLU A 22 -4.27 11.71 2.46
C GLU A 22 -5.31 12.38 3.36
N VAL A 23 -5.34 12.07 4.67
CA VAL A 23 -6.38 12.57 5.59
C VAL A 23 -5.84 13.39 6.76
N THR A 24 -4.52 13.63 6.84
CA THR A 24 -3.89 14.46 7.88
C THR A 24 -4.13 13.93 9.31
N ILE A 25 -4.38 12.63 9.45
CA ILE A 25 -4.56 11.97 10.76
C ILE A 25 -3.22 11.33 11.14
N ASP A 26 -2.70 11.69 12.32
CA ASP A 26 -1.50 11.08 12.85
C ASP A 26 -1.89 10.00 13.87
N VAL A 27 -1.94 8.75 13.41
CA VAL A 27 -2.33 7.58 14.20
C VAL A 27 -1.51 7.47 15.49
N ALA A 28 -0.21 7.81 15.46
CA ALA A 28 0.66 7.73 16.63
C ALA A 28 0.41 8.90 17.59
N ALA A 29 0.23 10.13 17.08
CA ALA A 29 -0.03 11.30 17.90
C ALA A 29 -1.44 11.25 18.54
N GLU A 30 -2.42 10.71 17.83
CA GLU A 30 -3.81 10.57 18.27
C GLU A 30 -4.07 9.31 19.09
N GLN A 31 -3.04 8.48 19.33
CA GLN A 31 -3.15 7.21 20.09
C GLN A 31 -4.21 6.26 19.50
N LEU A 32 -4.36 6.28 18.18
CA LEU A 32 -5.29 5.43 17.46
C LEU A 32 -4.64 4.07 17.17
N THR A 33 -5.45 3.01 17.20
CA THR A 33 -4.98 1.67 16.85
C THR A 33 -5.36 1.35 15.42
N LEU A 34 -4.36 1.14 14.56
CA LEU A 34 -4.60 0.63 13.22
C LEU A 34 -4.82 -0.89 13.28
N ILE A 35 -6.01 -1.35 12.88
CA ILE A 35 -6.36 -2.78 12.91
C ILE A 35 -5.99 -3.42 11.58
N ASP A 36 -5.07 -4.38 11.64
CA ASP A 36 -4.74 -5.21 10.50
C ASP A 36 -5.85 -6.24 10.22
N CYS A 37 -6.50 -6.09 9.07
CA CYS A 37 -7.59 -6.96 8.63
C CYS A 37 -7.12 -8.34 8.15
N GLN A 38 -5.80 -8.55 8.00
CA GLN A 38 -5.15 -9.80 7.58
C GLN A 38 -5.78 -10.40 6.31
N ARG A 39 -6.14 -9.52 5.36
CA ARG A 39 -6.79 -9.87 4.10
C ARG A 39 -6.02 -9.27 2.94
N THR A 40 -5.80 -10.07 1.91
CA THR A 40 -5.14 -9.68 0.68
C THR A 40 -6.04 -10.09 -0.49
N VAL A 41 -6.24 -9.17 -1.45
CA VAL A 41 -7.09 -9.40 -2.62
C VAL A 41 -6.37 -8.92 -3.87
N GLU A 42 -6.11 -9.82 -4.81
CA GLU A 42 -5.54 -9.46 -6.11
C GLU A 42 -6.64 -9.06 -7.09
N PHE A 43 -6.44 -7.97 -7.82
CA PHE A 43 -7.37 -7.50 -8.83
C PHE A 43 -6.63 -6.86 -10.00
N GLU A 44 -7.30 -6.84 -11.15
CA GLU A 44 -6.76 -6.21 -12.35
C GLU A 44 -6.90 -4.69 -12.27
N ILE A 45 -5.81 -3.96 -12.52
CA ILE A 45 -5.83 -2.49 -12.57
C ILE A 45 -6.73 -2.05 -13.73
N PHE A 46 -7.66 -1.14 -13.43
CA PHE A 46 -8.53 -0.50 -14.43
C PHE A 46 -7.69 0.04 -15.60
N SER A 47 -8.10 -0.27 -16.84
CA SER A 47 -7.36 0.03 -18.06
C SER A 47 -6.91 1.49 -18.17
N HIS A 48 -7.76 2.43 -17.77
CA HIS A 48 -7.44 3.87 -17.79
C HIS A 48 -6.44 4.31 -16.71
N LEU A 49 -6.20 3.53 -15.65
CA LEU A 49 -5.19 3.83 -14.62
C LEU A 49 -3.83 3.18 -14.91
N ARG A 50 -3.77 2.22 -15.84
CA ARG A 50 -2.53 1.46 -16.15
C ARG A 50 -1.36 2.33 -16.57
N HIS A 51 -1.61 3.47 -17.20
CA HIS A 51 -0.55 4.39 -17.63
C HIS A 51 0.30 4.93 -16.46
N ARG A 52 -0.21 4.86 -15.21
CA ARG A 52 0.55 5.24 -14.01
C ARG A 52 1.46 4.14 -13.47
N TYR A 53 1.39 2.94 -14.05
CA TYR A 53 2.12 1.76 -13.58
C TYR A 53 3.05 1.25 -14.69
N ALA A 54 4.21 0.71 -14.30
CA ALA A 54 5.19 0.23 -15.26
C ALA A 54 4.65 -1.00 -16.04
N PRO A 55 5.00 -1.17 -17.33
CA PRO A 55 4.43 -2.24 -18.18
C PRO A 55 4.78 -3.67 -17.75
N ALA A 56 5.72 -3.86 -16.84
CA ALA A 56 6.17 -5.16 -16.38
C ALA A 56 6.26 -5.18 -14.85
N SER A 57 5.76 -6.27 -14.26
CA SER A 57 5.97 -6.67 -12.86
C SER A 57 5.24 -5.87 -11.78
N CYS A 58 3.91 -5.79 -11.86
CA CYS A 58 3.11 -5.77 -10.64
C CYS A 58 3.15 -7.18 -10.00
N THR A 59 4.27 -7.54 -9.37
CA THR A 59 4.39 -8.82 -8.66
C THR A 59 3.83 -8.65 -7.25
N ILE A 60 2.64 -9.22 -7.01
CA ILE A 60 2.09 -9.38 -5.67
C ILE A 60 3.02 -10.34 -4.92
N GLN A 61 3.81 -9.82 -3.98
CA GLN A 61 4.56 -10.69 -3.07
C GLN A 61 3.73 -10.93 -1.81
N ASN A 62 3.79 -12.14 -1.27
CA ASN A 62 3.09 -12.57 -0.07
C ASN A 62 4.05 -12.66 1.12
N SER A 63 3.84 -11.81 2.13
CA SER A 63 4.45 -11.86 3.45
C SER A 63 3.73 -10.82 4.31
N GLY A 64 2.64 -11.26 4.94
CA GLY A 64 1.91 -10.49 5.94
C GLY A 64 1.02 -9.39 5.35
N SER A 65 -0.26 -9.76 5.18
CA SER A 65 -1.43 -8.90 5.45
C SER A 65 -1.68 -7.55 4.74
N ALA A 66 -0.93 -7.15 3.71
CA ALA A 66 -1.42 -6.12 2.80
C ALA A 66 -1.01 -6.29 1.33
N LEU A 67 -1.76 -5.61 0.48
CA LEU A 67 -1.51 -5.46 -0.94
C LEU A 67 -0.17 -4.74 -1.15
N ARG A 68 0.84 -5.50 -1.59
CA ARG A 68 2.12 -4.96 -2.06
C ARG A 68 2.01 -4.54 -3.53
N TYR A 69 2.27 -3.27 -3.78
CA TYR A 69 2.73 -2.81 -5.09
C TYR A 69 4.24 -2.58 -4.97
N ARG A 70 5.08 -3.48 -5.49
CA ARG A 70 6.52 -3.22 -5.64
C ARG A 70 6.74 -2.55 -6.99
N MET A 71 7.09 -1.28 -6.99
CA MET A 71 7.55 -0.57 -8.19
C MET A 71 9.09 -0.63 -8.20
N SER A 72 9.66 -1.54 -9.00
CA SER A 72 11.11 -1.61 -9.19
C SER A 72 11.58 -0.46 -10.08
N GLY A 73 12.21 0.55 -9.49
CA GLY A 73 12.82 1.67 -10.21
C GLY A 73 14.30 1.46 -10.50
N ARG A 74 14.60 0.61 -11.50
CA ARG A 74 15.71 0.69 -12.48
C ARG A 74 15.76 -0.55 -13.34
#